data_AF-A0AAC9FQ13-F1
#
_entry.id   AF-A0AAC9FQ13-F1
#
_cell.length_a   1.000
_cell.length_b   1.000
_cell.length_c   1.000
_cell.angle_alpha   90.00
_cell.angle_beta   90.00
_cell.angle_gamma   90.00
#
_symmetry.space_group_name_H-M   'P 1'
#
loop_
_entity.id
_entity.type
_entity.pdbx_description
1 polymer ?
#
loop_
_entity_poly.entity_id
_entity_poly.type
_entity_poly.pdbx_seq_one_letter_code
_entity_poly.pdbx_strand_id
1 'polypeptide(L)' 'MVEWLPVSAQKLILLLPMVHGVEMLRAGYFGSLVKPHYDVEYMVIADLVLLFLGLLLTRDASKRVEPE' A
#
# COMPACT_ATOMS: atom_id res chain seq x y z
N MET A 1 14.30 0.69 4.89
CA MET A 1 15.30 0.29 3.87
C MET A 1 15.05 0.98 2.53
N VAL A 2 13.88 1.61 2.32
CA VAL A 2 13.66 2.55 1.22
C VAL A 2 14.79 3.58 1.15
N GLU A 3 15.28 4.06 2.29
CA GLU A 3 16.40 5.02 2.38
C GLU A 3 17.69 4.60 1.65
N TRP A 4 17.95 3.29 1.52
CA TRP A 4 19.16 2.80 0.82
C TRP A 4 19.02 2.90 -0.71
N LEU A 5 17.81 3.02 -1.24
CA LEU A 5 17.64 3.13 -2.68
C LEU A 5 18.01 4.53 -3.19
N PRO A 6 18.45 4.66 -4.45
CA PRO A 6 18.55 5.95 -5.12
C PRO A 6 17.22 6.71 -5.06
N VAL A 7 17.27 8.03 -4.89
CA VAL A 7 16.08 8.89 -4.68
C VAL A 7 14.97 8.66 -5.71
N SER A 8 15.32 8.40 -6.97
CA SER A 8 14.34 8.08 -8.02
C SER A 8 13.57 6.79 -7.76
N ALA A 9 14.25 5.76 -7.25
CA ALA A 9 13.63 4.48 -6.93
C ALA A 9 12.82 4.55 -5.63
N GLN A 10 13.22 5.40 -4.66
CA GLN A 10 12.41 5.65 -3.46
C GLN A 10 11.01 6.15 -3.81
N LYS A 11 10.93 7.16 -4.70
CA LYS A 11 9.65 7.73 -5.15
C LYS A 11 8.75 6.72 -5.84
N LEU A 12 9.32 5.80 -6.62
CA LEU A 12 8.56 4.76 -7.32
C LEU A 12 8.04 3.69 -6.35
N ILE A 13 8.88 3.23 -5.43
CA ILE A 13 8.52 2.20 -4.47
C ILE A 13 7.50 2.71 -3.45
N LEU A 14 7.55 4.01 -3.10
CA LEU A 14 6.53 4.68 -2.28
C LEU A 14 5.18 4.88 -3.01
N LEU A 15 4.99 4.37 -4.23
CA LEU A 15 3.64 4.25 -4.81
C LEU A 15 2.93 2.97 -4.37
N LEU A 16 3.67 1.99 -3.85
CA LEU A 16 3.09 0.72 -3.40
C LEU A 16 2.60 0.88 -1.95
N PRO A 17 1.29 0.78 -1.66
CA PRO A 17 0.77 0.98 -0.30
C PRO A 17 1.39 0.00 0.70
N MET A 18 1.62 -1.26 0.28
CA MET A 18 2.28 -2.29 1.08
C MET A 18 3.66 -1.87 1.65
N VAL A 19 4.42 -1.05 0.93
CA VAL A 19 5.75 -0.61 1.39
C VAL A 19 5.65 0.28 2.62
N HIS A 20 4.64 1.15 2.67
CA HIS A 20 4.40 2.05 3.81
C HIS A 20 4.13 1.24 5.07
N GLY A 21 3.34 0.16 4.97
CA GLY A 21 3.08 -0.75 6.08
C GLY A 21 4.34 -1.45 6.59
N VAL A 22 5.20 -1.92 5.67
CA VAL A 22 6.48 -2.56 6.04
C VAL A 22 7.45 -1.56 6.68
N GLU A 23 7.54 -0.33 6.16
CA GLU A 23 8.36 0.73 6.78
C GLU A 23 7.81 1.16 8.14
N MET A 24 6.49 1.18 8.33
CA MET A 24 5.85 1.46 9.62
C MET A 24 6.16 0.36 10.66
N LEU A 25 6.03 -0.91 10.30
CA LEU A 25 6.43 -2.03 11.17
C LEU A 25 7.92 -1.96 11.53
N ARG A 26 8.76 -1.62 10.55
CA ARG A 26 10.20 -1.47 10.75
C ARG A 26 10.51 -0.31 11.69
N ALA A 27 9.83 0.82 11.55
CA ALA A 27 9.96 1.98 12.44
C ALA A 27 9.66 1.57 13.89
N GLY A 28 8.58 0.80 14.10
CA GLY A 28 8.22 0.29 15.42
C GLY A 28 9.26 -0.70 15.99
N TYR A 29 9.84 -1.55 15.16
CA TYR A 29 10.80 -2.57 15.60
C TYR A 29 12.19 -2.01 15.90
N PHE A 30 12.73 -1.16 15.04
CA PHE A 30 14.10 -0.64 15.15
C PHE A 30 14.17 0.75 15.81
N GLY A 31 13.04 1.42 16.01
CA GLY A 31 12.98 2.74 16.65
C GLY A 31 13.80 3.78 15.89
N SER A 32 14.65 4.51 16.62
CA SER A 32 15.48 5.61 16.11
C SER A 32 16.68 5.17 15.26
N LEU A 33 16.96 3.87 15.15
CA LEU A 33 18.10 3.35 14.37
C LEU A 33 17.89 3.44 12.86
N VAL A 34 16.65 3.68 12.40
CA VAL A 34 16.30 3.78 10.99
C VAL A 34 15.45 5.03 10.79
N LYS A 35 15.63 5.69 9.64
CA LYS A 35 14.76 6.78 9.21
C LYS A 35 13.64 6.20 8.34
N PRO A 36 12.43 6.01 8.88
CA PRO A 36 11.35 5.42 8.13
C PRO A 36 10.77 6.45 7.14
N HIS A 37 10.43 5.96 5.95
CA HIS A 37 9.74 6.74 4.93
C HIS A 37 8.40 6.06 4.69
N TYR A 38 7.36 6.56 5.36
CA TYR A 38 5.98 6.13 5.14
C TYR A 38 5.02 7.31 5.31
N ASP A 39 3.84 7.16 4.72
CA ASP A 39 2.71 8.06 4.81
C ASP A 39 1.48 7.17 5.05
N VAL A 40 0.91 7.30 6.25
CA VAL A 40 -0.21 6.46 6.69
C VAL A 40 -1.50 6.86 5.97
N GLU A 41 -1.68 8.15 5.71
CA GLU A 41 -2.88 8.67 5.05
C GLU A 41 -2.92 8.19 3.60
N TYR A 42 -1.80 8.31 2.88
CA TYR A 42 -1.66 7.77 1.52
C TYR A 42 -1.95 6.27 1.47
N MET A 43 -1.35 5.49 2.37
CA MET A 43 -1.55 4.04 2.43
C MET A 43 -3.03 3.67 2.62
N VAL A 44 -3.68 4.27 3.61
CA VAL A 44 -5.09 3.99 3.92
C VAL A 44 -6.00 4.39 2.75
N ILE A 45 -5.79 5.56 2.17
CA ILE A 45 -6.61 6.03 1.04
C ILE A 45 -6.40 5.13 -0.18
N ALA A 46 -5.15 4.76 -0.50
CA ALA A 46 -4.85 3.89 -1.63
C ALA A 46 -5.49 2.50 -1.47
N ASP A 47 -5.38 1.89 -0.29
CA ASP A 47 -5.98 0.59 -0.01
C ASP A 47 -7.51 0.64 -0.05
N LEU A 48 -8.12 1.70 0.47
CA LEU A 48 -9.57 1.91 0.37
C LEU A 48 -10.00 2.03 -1.11
N VAL A 49 -9.30 2.82 -1.92
CA VAL A 49 -9.61 2.95 -3.35
C VAL A 49 -9.54 1.60 -4.05
N LEU A 50 -8.47 0.83 -3.84
CA LEU A 50 -8.32 -0.50 -4.43
C LEU A 50 -9.41 -1.47 -3.95
N LEU A 51 -9.75 -1.43 -2.67
CA LEU A 51 -10.83 -2.24 -2.10
C LEU A 51 -12.18 -1.90 -2.74
N PHE A 52 -12.52 -0.61 -2.84
CA PHE A 52 -13.76 -0.16 -3.47
C PHE A 52 -13.82 -0.58 -4.94
N LEU A 53 -12.73 -0.43 -5.70
CA LEU A 53 -12.64 -0.92 -7.07
C LEU A 53 -12.87 -2.42 -7.17
N GLY A 54 -12.22 -3.21 -6.30
CA GLY A 54 -12.42 -4.65 -6.22
C GLY A 54 -13.87 -5.04 -5.92
N LEU A 55 -14.53 -4.35 -4.98
CA LEU A 55 -15.93 -4.56 -4.66
C LEU A 55 -16.87 -4.21 -5.82
N LEU A 56 -16.60 -3.11 -6.55
CA LEU A 56 -17.38 -2.74 -7.74
C LEU A 56 -17.24 -3.79 -8.85
N LEU A 57 -16.03 -4.27 -9.10
CA LEU A 57 -15.77 -5.33 -10.09
C LEU A 57 -16.44 -6.64 -9.67
N THR A 58 -16.39 -6.99 -8.39
CA THR A 58 -17.03 -8.20 -7.84
C THR A 58 -18.54 -8.12 -8.00
N ARG A 59 -19.14 -6.95 -7.76
CA ARG A 59 -20.58 -6.71 -7.95
C ARG A 59 -20.99 -6.80 -9.42
N ASP A 60 -20.16 -6.35 -10.36
CA ASP A 60 -20.46 -6.50 -11.78
C ASP A 60 -20.36 -7.96 -12.22
N ALA A 61 -19.28 -8.64 -11.79
CA ALA A 61 -19.09 -10.07 -12.05
C ALA A 61 -20.25 -10.90 -11.51
N SER A 62 -20.72 -10.63 -10.28
CA SER A 62 -21.83 -11.37 -9.65
C SER A 62 -23.17 -11.24 -10.38
N LYS A 63 -23.36 -10.25 -11.27
CA LYS A 63 -24.56 -10.11 -12.10
C LYS A 63 -24.48 -10.89 -13.42
N ARG A 64 -23.26 -11.23 -13.84
CA ARG A 64 -22.98 -11.90 -15.13
C ARG A 64 -22.73 -13.40 -14.96
N VAL A 65 -22.39 -13.83 -13.75
CA VAL A 65 -22.29 -15.24 -13.40
C VAL A 65 -23.72 -15.74 -13.16
N GLU A 66 -24.21 -16.59 -14.06
CA GLU A 66 -25.44 -17.34 -13.86
C GLU A 66 -25.23 -18.25 -12.63
N PRO A 67 -26.08 -18.19 -11.59
CA PRO A 67 -26.01 -19.18 -10.53
C PRO A 67 -26.45 -20.53 -11.12
N GLU A 68 -25.57 -21.52 -11.04
CA GLU A 68 -25.92 -22.93 -11.29
C GLU A 68 -26.96 -23.47 -10.30
#